data_AF-A0AAJ5WTY6-F1
#
_entry.id   AF-A0AAJ5WTY6-F1
#
_cell.length_a   1.000
_cell.length_b   1.000
_cell.length_c   1.000
_cell.angle_alpha   90.00
_cell.angle_beta   90.00
_cell.angle_gamma   90.00
#
_symmetry.space_group_name_H-M   'P 1'
#
loop_
_entity.id
_entity.type
_entity.pdbx_description
1 polymer ?
#
loop_
_entity_poly.entity_id
_entity_poly.type
_entity_poly.pdbx_seq_one_letter_code
_entity_poly.pdbx_strand_id
1 'polypeptide(L)'
;MDLAIALCASADTEDTLLFNEFVRRHRKDLEAFCMVKCEAFKLDKQIGSQICNEALERFRIYKSFNKEKATVDNANTAILLYLGKIATNLFLTYNKKEKKFRNNVLLKTYFDDIFEQVAAHKSVEDLAWKRDVTVKICKKLNQNEQKVILTDIEHKKHTRYLPDEVTELLATELEVKKDTIRKIRERALKKINTIINEINQQ
;
A
#
# COMPACT_ATOMS: atom_id res chain seq x y z
N MET A 1 -32.72 -22.08 -19.11
CA MET A 1 -32.33 -22.05 -17.69
C MET A 1 -31.28 -20.96 -17.52
N ASP A 2 -31.43 -20.07 -16.53
CA ASP A 2 -30.52 -18.95 -16.32
C ASP A 2 -29.17 -19.48 -15.78
N LEU A 3 -28.07 -19.22 -16.49
CA LEU A 3 -26.75 -19.79 -16.19
C LEU A 3 -26.26 -19.44 -14.78
N ALA A 4 -26.59 -18.24 -14.30
CA ALA A 4 -26.27 -17.83 -12.95
C ALA A 4 -27.05 -18.64 -11.90
N ILE A 5 -28.32 -18.94 -12.16
CA ILE A 5 -29.17 -19.74 -11.26
C ILE A 5 -28.69 -21.20 -11.27
N ALA A 6 -28.36 -21.75 -12.44
CA ALA A 6 -27.80 -23.10 -12.57
C ALA A 6 -26.46 -23.23 -11.82
N LEU A 7 -25.57 -22.23 -11.93
CA LEU A 7 -24.31 -22.20 -11.18
C LEU A 7 -24.49 -22.09 -9.67
N CYS A 8 -25.53 -21.39 -9.20
CA CYS A 8 -25.81 -21.27 -7.78
C CYS A 8 -26.53 -22.51 -7.21
N ALA A 9 -27.23 -23.27 -8.06
CA ALA A 9 -27.92 -24.49 -7.68
C ALA A 9 -27.01 -25.74 -7.69
N SER A 10 -25.86 -25.69 -8.37
CA SER A 10 -24.93 -26.83 -8.37
C SER A 10 -24.21 -26.97 -7.03
N ALA A 11 -24.32 -28.15 -6.42
CA ALA A 11 -23.68 -28.46 -5.14
C ALA A 11 -22.14 -28.56 -5.28
N ASP A 12 -21.66 -28.88 -6.47
CA ASP A 12 -20.23 -29.09 -6.73
C ASP A 12 -19.53 -27.80 -7.19
N THR A 13 -18.33 -27.59 -6.65
CA THR A 13 -17.39 -26.53 -7.07
C THR A 13 -16.67 -26.87 -8.38
N GLU A 14 -16.84 -28.09 -8.90
CA GLU A 14 -16.17 -28.64 -10.08
C GLU A 14 -16.87 -28.41 -11.42
N ASP A 15 -18.01 -27.71 -11.44
CA ASP A 15 -18.78 -27.38 -12.65
C ASP A 15 -18.05 -26.35 -13.57
N THR A 16 -16.86 -26.75 -14.01
CA THR A 16 -15.87 -25.95 -14.72
C THR A 16 -16.39 -25.56 -16.09
N LEU A 17 -17.16 -26.44 -16.75
CA LEU A 17 -17.77 -26.16 -18.05
C LEU A 17 -18.84 -25.07 -17.96
N LEU A 18 -19.72 -25.14 -16.95
CA LEU A 18 -20.80 -24.17 -16.76
C LEU A 18 -20.23 -22.81 -16.35
N PHE A 19 -19.20 -22.81 -15.49
CA PHE A 19 -18.51 -21.58 -15.11
C PHE A 19 -17.74 -20.97 -16.27
N ASN A 20 -17.06 -21.77 -17.10
CA ASN A 20 -16.37 -21.28 -18.29
C ASN A 20 -17.33 -20.60 -19.27
N GLU A 21 -18.52 -21.18 -19.48
CA GLU A 21 -19.54 -20.57 -20.33
C GLU A 21 -20.09 -19.27 -19.73
N PHE A 22 -20.29 -19.22 -18.40
CA PHE A 22 -20.66 -18.00 -17.70
C PHE A 22 -19.59 -16.89 -17.84
N VAL A 23 -18.32 -17.23 -17.63
CA VAL A 23 -17.19 -16.31 -17.81
C VAL A 23 -17.15 -15.82 -19.26
N ARG A 24 -17.26 -16.71 -20.24
CA ARG A 24 -17.24 -16.35 -21.67
C ARG A 24 -18.32 -15.32 -22.01
N ARG A 25 -19.51 -15.43 -21.41
CA ARG A 25 -20.64 -14.51 -21.67
C ARG A 25 -20.48 -13.15 -21.01
N HIS A 26 -20.00 -13.10 -19.77
CA HIS A 26 -20.07 -11.87 -18.97
C HIS A 26 -18.72 -11.15 -18.82
N ARG A 27 -17.60 -11.80 -19.15
CA ARG A 27 -16.26 -11.24 -18.95
C ARG A 27 -16.03 -9.94 -19.71
N LYS A 28 -16.42 -9.87 -20.98
CA LYS A 28 -16.17 -8.68 -21.82
C LYS A 28 -16.89 -7.44 -21.27
N ASP A 29 -18.14 -7.60 -20.86
CA ASP A 29 -18.95 -6.51 -20.31
C ASP A 29 -18.47 -6.09 -18.93
N LEU A 30 -18.10 -7.05 -18.08
CA LEU A 30 -17.53 -6.78 -16.76
C LEU A 30 -16.15 -6.12 -16.87
N GLU A 31 -15.33 -6.53 -17.83
CA GLU A 31 -14.02 -5.93 -18.09
C GLU A 31 -14.18 -4.48 -18.54
N ALA A 32 -15.11 -4.19 -19.46
CA ALA A 32 -15.43 -2.82 -19.86
C ALA A 32 -15.87 -1.96 -18.65
N PHE A 33 -16.72 -2.51 -17.77
CA PHE A 33 -17.09 -1.84 -16.52
C PHE A 33 -15.87 -1.57 -15.62
N CYS A 34 -14.97 -2.54 -15.45
CA CYS A 34 -13.75 -2.38 -14.67
C CYS A 34 -12.81 -1.33 -15.27
N MET A 35 -12.70 -1.22 -16.60
CA MET A 35 -11.87 -0.21 -17.26
C MET A 35 -12.38 1.21 -16.99
N VAL A 36 -13.69 1.44 -17.09
CA VAL A 36 -14.31 2.72 -16.75
C VAL A 36 -14.06 3.08 -15.27
N LYS A 37 -14.09 2.08 -14.38
CA LYS A 37 -13.76 2.28 -12.96
C LYS A 37 -12.27 2.60 -12.77
N CYS A 38 -11.35 1.93 -13.47
CA CYS A 38 -9.93 2.27 -13.41
C CYS A 38 -9.67 3.72 -13.81
N GLU A 39 -10.34 4.21 -14.86
CA GLU A 39 -10.24 5.62 -15.27
C GLU A 39 -10.77 6.56 -14.19
N ALA A 40 -11.94 6.26 -13.61
CA ALA A 40 -12.52 7.06 -12.53
C ALA A 40 -11.63 7.11 -11.26
N PHE A 41 -10.95 6.01 -10.94
CA PHE A 41 -10.04 5.92 -9.78
C PHE A 41 -8.58 6.28 -10.10
N LYS A 42 -8.26 6.62 -11.37
CA LYS A 42 -6.88 6.86 -11.86
C LYS A 42 -5.94 5.71 -11.55
N LEU A 43 -6.39 4.48 -11.78
CA LEU A 43 -5.64 3.24 -11.58
C LEU A 43 -5.15 2.67 -12.91
N ASP A 44 -4.13 1.83 -12.85
CA ASP A 44 -3.64 1.09 -14.01
C ASP A 44 -4.72 0.13 -14.55
N LYS A 45 -4.79 -0.03 -15.88
CA LYS A 45 -5.76 -0.91 -16.55
C LYS A 45 -5.58 -2.38 -16.16
N GLN A 46 -4.35 -2.81 -15.85
CA GLN A 46 -4.06 -4.17 -15.39
C GLN A 46 -4.76 -4.49 -14.06
N ILE A 47 -4.87 -3.50 -13.15
CA ILE A 47 -5.62 -3.67 -11.90
C ILE A 47 -7.10 -3.94 -12.19
N GLY A 48 -7.66 -3.29 -13.21
CA GLY A 48 -9.03 -3.53 -13.66
C GLY A 48 -9.25 -4.96 -14.14
N SER A 49 -8.30 -5.50 -14.92
CA SER A 49 -8.36 -6.88 -15.39
C SER A 49 -8.23 -7.88 -14.25
N GLN A 50 -7.34 -7.62 -13.27
CA GLN A 50 -7.22 -8.44 -12.05
C GLN A 50 -8.51 -8.45 -11.24
N ILE A 51 -9.11 -7.28 -10.98
CA ILE A 51 -10.37 -7.16 -10.24
C ILE A 51 -11.53 -7.82 -10.99
N CYS A 52 -11.54 -7.76 -12.33
CA CYS A 52 -12.53 -8.47 -13.14
C CYS A 52 -12.45 -9.98 -12.91
N ASN A 53 -11.25 -10.57 -12.97
CA ASN A 53 -11.05 -11.99 -12.73
C ASN A 53 -11.42 -12.37 -11.28
N GLU A 54 -11.03 -11.56 -10.29
CA GLU A 54 -11.37 -11.79 -8.89
C GLU A 54 -12.88 -11.71 -8.64
N ALA A 55 -13.60 -10.79 -9.32
CA ALA A 55 -15.05 -10.68 -9.19
C ALA A 55 -15.78 -11.92 -9.72
N LEU A 56 -15.33 -12.47 -10.86
CA LEU A 56 -15.87 -13.71 -11.44
C LEU A 56 -15.57 -14.92 -10.52
N GLU A 57 -14.37 -15.00 -9.96
CA GLU A 57 -14.01 -16.08 -9.03
C GLU A 57 -14.82 -16.00 -7.73
N ARG A 58 -15.03 -14.79 -7.19
CA ARG A 58 -15.91 -14.60 -6.03
C ARG A 58 -17.35 -15.02 -6.32
N PHE A 59 -17.84 -14.77 -7.54
CA PHE A 59 -19.15 -15.28 -7.93
C PHE A 59 -19.20 -16.81 -7.86
N ARG A 60 -18.17 -17.50 -8.37
CA ARG A 60 -18.03 -18.96 -8.31
C ARG A 60 -18.00 -19.49 -6.87
N ILE A 61 -17.27 -18.83 -5.98
CA ILE A 61 -17.08 -19.27 -4.60
C ILE A 61 -18.36 -19.06 -3.78
N TYR A 62 -18.97 -17.87 -3.86
CA TYR A 62 -20.05 -17.50 -2.94
C TYR A 62 -21.44 -17.89 -3.43
N LYS A 63 -21.63 -18.10 -4.75
CA LYS A 63 -22.89 -18.61 -5.35
C LYS A 63 -24.18 -18.00 -4.78
N SER A 64 -24.17 -16.70 -4.46
CA SER A 64 -25.24 -16.04 -3.68
C SER A 64 -26.12 -15.13 -4.53
N PHE A 65 -26.10 -15.32 -5.85
CA PHE A 65 -26.96 -14.57 -6.76
C PHE A 65 -28.43 -14.99 -6.57
N ASN A 66 -29.30 -14.00 -6.37
CA ASN A 66 -30.74 -14.22 -6.31
C ASN A 66 -31.42 -13.19 -7.24
N LYS A 67 -32.09 -13.70 -8.28
CA LYS A 67 -32.77 -12.89 -9.28
C LYS A 67 -33.95 -12.11 -8.70
N GLU A 68 -34.65 -12.62 -7.69
CA GLU A 68 -35.79 -11.95 -7.04
C GLU A 68 -35.36 -10.66 -6.32
N LYS A 69 -34.08 -10.55 -5.95
CA LYS A 69 -33.51 -9.33 -5.36
C LYS A 69 -33.08 -8.31 -6.40
N ALA A 70 -33.11 -8.65 -7.70
CA ALA A 70 -32.74 -7.75 -8.77
C ALA A 70 -33.97 -6.97 -9.25
N THR A 71 -33.86 -5.65 -9.31
CA THR A 71 -34.93 -4.75 -9.76
C THR A 71 -35.13 -4.74 -11.27
N VAL A 72 -34.35 -5.53 -12.03
CA VAL A 72 -34.31 -5.49 -13.50
C VAL A 72 -34.81 -6.81 -14.07
N ASP A 73 -35.76 -6.73 -15.00
CA ASP A 73 -36.39 -7.91 -15.62
C ASP A 73 -35.42 -8.75 -16.47
N ASN A 74 -34.43 -8.09 -17.08
CA ASN A 74 -33.41 -8.76 -17.88
C ASN A 74 -32.37 -9.45 -16.98
N ALA A 75 -32.36 -10.79 -17.03
CA ALA A 75 -31.44 -11.65 -16.29
C ALA A 75 -29.96 -11.30 -16.51
N ASN A 76 -29.54 -11.06 -17.76
CA ASN A 76 -28.14 -10.73 -18.06
C ASN A 76 -27.73 -9.40 -17.42
N THR A 77 -28.63 -8.41 -17.45
CA THR A 77 -28.39 -7.10 -16.83
C THR A 77 -28.35 -7.23 -15.31
N ALA A 78 -29.23 -8.03 -14.71
CA ALA A 78 -29.22 -8.31 -13.27
C ALA A 78 -27.90 -8.96 -12.82
N ILE A 79 -27.38 -9.92 -13.59
CA ILE A 79 -26.09 -10.58 -13.33
C ILE A 79 -24.95 -9.57 -13.42
N LEU A 80 -24.91 -8.74 -14.47
CA LEU A 80 -23.86 -7.73 -14.64
C LEU A 80 -23.89 -6.68 -13.52
N LEU A 81 -25.07 -6.25 -13.07
CA LEU A 81 -25.20 -5.35 -11.92
C LEU A 81 -24.67 -5.99 -10.64
N TYR A 82 -24.97 -7.27 -10.43
CA TYR A 82 -24.47 -8.02 -9.28
C TYR A 82 -22.94 -8.17 -9.33
N LEU A 83 -22.36 -8.56 -10.46
CA LEU A 83 -20.92 -8.62 -10.67
C LEU A 83 -20.26 -7.25 -10.52
N GLY A 84 -20.88 -6.19 -11.04
CA GLY A 84 -20.45 -4.81 -10.88
C GLY A 84 -20.42 -4.35 -9.43
N LYS A 85 -21.35 -4.84 -8.59
CA LYS A 85 -21.34 -4.60 -7.14
C LYS A 85 -20.14 -5.28 -6.47
N ILE A 86 -19.86 -6.54 -6.83
CA ILE A 86 -18.67 -7.26 -6.34
C ILE A 86 -17.39 -6.50 -6.74
N ALA A 87 -17.26 -6.18 -8.03
CA ALA A 87 -16.12 -5.44 -8.56
C ALA A 87 -15.96 -4.06 -7.90
N THR A 88 -17.05 -3.33 -7.67
CA THR A 88 -17.01 -2.03 -6.97
C THR A 88 -16.48 -2.17 -5.55
N ASN A 89 -16.92 -3.19 -4.81
CA ASN A 89 -16.41 -3.46 -3.46
C ASN A 89 -14.91 -3.82 -3.47
N LEU A 90 -14.46 -4.55 -4.49
CA LEU A 90 -13.05 -4.84 -4.72
C LEU A 90 -12.24 -3.57 -4.99
N PHE A 91 -12.71 -2.70 -5.88
CA PHE A 91 -12.08 -1.39 -6.13
C PHE A 91 -12.02 -0.53 -4.87
N LEU A 92 -13.09 -0.48 -4.08
CA LEU A 92 -13.09 0.26 -2.81
C LEU A 92 -12.09 -0.32 -1.81
N THR A 93 -12.00 -1.65 -1.73
CA THR A 93 -11.04 -2.34 -0.87
C THR A 93 -9.60 -2.09 -1.33
N TYR A 94 -9.35 -2.20 -2.64
CA TYR A 94 -8.07 -1.90 -3.25
C TYR A 94 -7.68 -0.45 -3.01
N ASN A 95 -8.56 0.51 -3.26
CA ASN A 95 -8.31 1.92 -3.01
C ASN A 95 -8.11 2.23 -1.51
N LYS A 96 -8.80 1.53 -0.60
CA LYS A 96 -8.53 1.64 0.85
C LYS A 96 -7.16 1.08 1.21
N LYS A 97 -6.72 -0.03 0.60
CA LYS A 97 -5.39 -0.61 0.79
C LYS A 97 -4.30 0.29 0.20
N GLU A 98 -4.49 0.79 -1.02
CA GLU A 98 -3.63 1.79 -1.68
C GLU A 98 -3.54 3.07 -0.85
N LYS A 99 -4.67 3.62 -0.40
CA LYS A 99 -4.66 4.76 0.52
C LYS A 99 -4.00 4.42 1.83
N LYS A 100 -4.16 3.21 2.37
CA LYS A 100 -3.44 2.78 3.56
C LYS A 100 -1.96 2.58 3.27
N PHE A 101 -1.53 2.24 2.06
CA PHE A 101 -0.13 2.12 1.67
C PHE A 101 0.50 3.50 1.41
N ARG A 102 -0.23 4.41 0.77
CA ARG A 102 0.16 5.82 0.57
C ARG A 102 0.11 6.64 1.86
N ASN A 103 -0.88 6.37 2.72
CA ASN A 103 -1.05 7.02 4.04
C ASN A 103 -0.34 6.26 5.16
N ASN A 104 0.13 5.02 4.93
CA ASN A 104 1.30 4.48 5.62
C ASN A 104 2.50 5.17 5.00
N VAL A 105 2.57 6.47 5.32
CA VAL A 105 3.77 7.26 5.52
C VAL A 105 4.99 6.46 5.09
N LEU A 106 5.58 6.81 3.92
CA LEU A 106 7.03 6.89 3.83
C LEU A 106 7.43 7.56 5.14
N LEU A 107 7.77 6.79 6.18
CA LEU A 107 7.94 7.27 7.54
C LEU A 107 8.92 8.41 7.39
N LYS A 108 8.42 9.65 7.49
CA LYS A 108 9.23 10.83 7.28
C LYS A 108 10.43 10.62 8.15
N THR A 109 11.56 10.44 7.49
CA THR A 109 12.81 10.43 8.21
C THR A 109 12.94 11.83 8.77
N TYR A 110 13.64 11.97 9.88
CA TYR A 110 14.00 13.28 10.42
C TYR A 110 14.76 14.14 9.38
N PHE A 111 15.31 13.53 8.33
CA PHE A 111 15.89 14.23 7.19
C PHE A 111 14.83 14.76 6.20
N ASP A 112 13.69 14.10 6.07
CA ASP A 112 12.59 14.60 5.23
C ASP A 112 12.04 15.93 5.77
N ASP A 113 12.05 16.14 7.10
CA ASP A 113 11.71 17.43 7.71
C ASP A 113 12.68 18.56 7.31
N ILE A 114 13.94 18.24 6.96
CA ILE A 114 14.91 19.20 6.38
C ILE A 114 14.54 19.50 4.93
N PHE A 115 14.13 18.47 4.20
CA PHE A 115 14.02 18.53 2.75
C PHE A 115 12.63 18.92 2.25
N GLU A 116 11.60 18.91 3.11
CA GLU A 116 10.25 19.39 2.80
C GLU A 116 10.18 20.90 2.61
N GLN A 117 11.07 21.69 3.23
CA GLN A 117 11.15 23.13 2.98
C GLN A 117 11.82 23.48 1.64
N VAL A 118 12.51 22.51 1.02
CA VAL A 118 13.26 22.69 -0.25
C VAL A 118 12.48 22.13 -1.44
N ALA A 119 11.18 21.86 -1.28
CA ALA A 119 10.37 21.18 -2.28
C ALA A 119 9.98 22.10 -3.46
N ALA A 120 10.86 22.20 -4.47
CA ALA A 120 10.45 22.41 -5.86
C ALA A 120 11.53 22.07 -6.91
N HIS A 121 12.82 22.07 -6.57
CA HIS A 121 13.87 21.90 -7.57
C HIS A 121 14.70 20.62 -7.36
N LYS A 122 14.84 19.86 -8.46
CA LYS A 122 15.72 18.69 -8.57
C LYS A 122 17.03 19.12 -9.24
N SER A 123 17.64 20.21 -8.77
CA SER A 123 18.92 20.66 -9.31
C SER A 123 20.07 19.84 -8.70
N VAL A 124 21.22 19.80 -9.37
CA VAL A 124 22.42 19.11 -8.86
C VAL A 124 22.92 19.81 -7.60
N GLU A 125 22.73 21.12 -7.54
CA GLU A 125 23.04 22.02 -6.45
C GLU A 125 22.23 21.68 -5.20
N ASP A 126 20.94 21.39 -5.35
CA ASP A 126 20.08 20.95 -4.23
C ASP A 126 20.59 19.64 -3.64
N LEU A 127 20.94 18.66 -4.48
CA LEU A 127 21.48 17.38 -4.01
C LEU A 127 22.83 17.55 -3.28
N ALA A 128 23.69 18.43 -3.79
CA ALA A 128 24.95 18.76 -3.14
C ALA A 128 24.73 19.41 -1.76
N TRP A 129 23.80 20.35 -1.66
CA TRP A 129 23.43 20.98 -0.39
C TRP A 129 22.89 19.96 0.61
N LYS A 130 21.97 19.08 0.18
CA LYS A 130 21.40 18.01 1.04
C LYS A 130 22.49 17.08 1.57
N ARG A 131 23.44 16.69 0.71
CA ARG A 131 24.60 15.89 1.11
C ARG A 131 25.41 16.63 2.17
N ASP A 132 25.73 17.90 1.95
CA ASP A 132 26.61 18.67 2.83
C ASP A 132 25.97 18.92 4.20
N VAL A 133 24.66 19.21 4.23
CA VAL A 133 23.87 19.29 5.47
C VAL A 133 23.86 17.95 6.22
N THR A 134 23.60 16.86 5.51
CA THR A 134 23.61 15.51 6.11
C THR A 134 24.97 15.17 6.72
N VAL A 135 26.07 15.50 6.02
CA VAL A 135 27.43 15.30 6.53
C VAL A 135 27.69 16.15 7.77
N LYS A 136 27.24 17.42 7.80
CA LYS A 136 27.35 18.28 8.98
C LYS A 136 26.61 17.68 10.19
N ILE A 137 25.40 17.18 9.98
CA ILE A 137 24.60 16.53 11.01
C ILE A 137 25.32 15.29 11.55
N CYS A 138 25.78 14.39 10.67
CA CYS A 138 26.49 13.18 11.08
C CYS A 138 27.75 13.49 11.89
N LYS A 139 28.52 14.52 11.52
CA LYS A 139 29.72 14.94 12.27
C LYS A 139 29.46 15.39 13.71
N LYS A 140 28.22 15.79 14.04
CA LYS A 140 27.83 16.21 15.40
C LYS A 140 27.35 15.05 16.28
N LEU A 141 27.10 13.89 15.67
CA LEU A 141 26.76 12.66 16.37
C LEU A 141 28.03 11.89 16.72
N ASN A 142 28.07 11.24 17.89
CA ASN A 142 29.14 10.29 18.21
C ASN A 142 28.97 8.98 17.42
N GLN A 143 29.98 8.11 17.42
CA GLN A 143 29.96 6.87 16.63
C GLN A 143 28.75 5.97 16.95
N ASN A 144 28.40 5.83 18.23
CA ASN A 144 27.25 5.01 18.65
C ASN A 144 25.93 5.62 18.18
N GLU A 145 25.77 6.94 18.30
CA GLU A 145 24.62 7.68 17.81
C GLU A 145 24.49 7.58 16.29
N GLN A 146 25.58 7.75 15.54
CA GLN A 146 25.60 7.61 14.08
C GLN A 146 25.12 6.21 13.68
N LYS A 147 25.64 5.17 14.32
CA LYS A 147 25.30 3.78 13.99
C LYS A 147 23.82 3.48 14.24
N VAL A 148 23.31 3.85 15.41
CA VAL A 148 21.88 3.68 15.73
C VAL A 148 20.98 4.44 14.75
N ILE A 149 21.36 5.67 14.37
CA ILE A 149 20.60 6.52 13.44
C ILE A 149 20.60 5.95 12.02
N LEU A 150 21.74 5.48 11.53
CA LEU A 150 21.85 4.86 10.20
C LEU A 150 21.02 3.57 10.13
N THR A 151 21.10 2.71 11.14
CA THR A 151 20.28 1.49 11.23
C THR A 151 18.79 1.84 11.37
N ASP A 152 18.43 2.87 12.13
CA ASP A 152 17.04 3.36 12.26
C ASP A 152 16.51 3.87 10.91
N ILE A 153 17.31 4.57 10.09
CA ILE A 153 16.90 5.00 8.73
C ILE A 153 16.68 3.81 7.81
N GLU A 154 17.61 2.86 7.83
CA GLU A 154 17.56 1.67 6.97
C GLU A 154 16.25 0.89 7.19
N HIS A 155 15.83 0.76 8.46
CA HIS A 155 14.65 -0.02 8.84
C HIS A 155 13.36 0.82 8.89
N LYS A 156 13.45 2.15 9.06
CA LYS A 156 12.28 3.05 9.01
C LYS A 156 11.57 3.07 7.67
N LYS A 157 12.21 2.60 6.59
CA LYS A 157 11.54 2.42 5.29
C LYS A 157 10.31 1.50 5.38
N HIS A 158 10.26 0.61 6.38
CA HIS A 158 9.24 -0.43 6.48
C HIS A 158 8.56 -0.51 7.85
N THR A 159 9.17 0.01 8.93
CA THR A 159 8.62 -0.11 10.30
C THR A 159 8.78 1.17 11.13
N ARG A 160 7.79 1.48 11.98
CA ARG A 160 7.81 2.65 12.89
C ARG A 160 8.92 2.56 13.95
N TYR A 161 9.28 1.34 14.33
CA TYR A 161 10.30 1.03 15.32
C TYR A 161 11.30 0.03 14.74
N LEU A 162 12.52 0.01 15.28
CA LEU A 162 13.48 -1.05 14.99
C LEU A 162 12.90 -2.39 15.45
N PRO A 163 12.95 -3.45 14.64
CA PRO A 163 12.63 -4.80 15.07
C PRO A 163 13.48 -5.20 16.29
N ASP A 164 12.95 -6.09 17.12
CA ASP A 164 13.62 -6.55 18.34
C ASP A 164 14.98 -7.19 18.04
N GLU A 165 15.02 -8.03 17.00
CA GLU A 165 16.24 -8.69 16.50
C GLU A 165 17.33 -7.66 16.12
N VAL A 166 16.95 -6.60 15.42
CA VAL A 166 17.87 -5.52 15.02
C VAL A 166 18.36 -4.73 16.23
N THR A 167 17.48 -4.50 17.20
CA THR A 167 17.84 -3.81 18.44
C THR A 167 18.81 -4.64 19.28
N GLU A 168 18.64 -5.97 19.30
CA GLU A 168 19.55 -6.90 19.97
C GLU A 168 20.92 -6.93 19.30
N LEU A 169 20.97 -7.01 17.97
CA LEU A 169 22.23 -6.92 17.22
C LEU A 169 22.97 -5.61 17.50
N LEU A 170 22.27 -4.46 17.46
CA LEU A 170 22.86 -3.16 17.80
C LEU A 170 23.35 -3.10 19.25
N ALA A 171 22.61 -3.68 20.18
CA ALA A 171 22.97 -3.73 21.59
C ALA A 171 24.26 -4.54 21.80
N THR A 172 24.37 -5.71 21.15
CA THR A 172 25.58 -6.53 21.17
C THR A 172 26.76 -5.81 20.53
N GLU A 173 26.57 -5.20 19.36
CA GLU A 173 27.64 -4.56 18.61
C GLU A 173 28.17 -3.28 19.28
N LEU A 174 27.30 -2.56 20.01
CA LEU A 174 27.66 -1.36 20.75
C LEU A 174 28.03 -1.65 22.21
N GLU A 175 28.00 -2.91 22.63
CA GLU A 175 28.25 -3.36 24.01
C GLU A 175 27.38 -2.63 25.06
N VAL A 176 26.09 -2.43 24.74
CA VAL A 176 25.13 -1.76 25.63
C VAL A 176 23.89 -2.61 25.84
N LYS A 177 23.12 -2.30 26.89
CA LYS A 177 21.80 -2.91 27.11
C LYS A 177 20.81 -2.49 26.02
N LYS A 178 19.86 -3.36 25.68
CA LYS A 178 18.77 -3.09 24.72
C LYS A 178 18.05 -1.76 24.99
N ASP A 179 17.72 -1.49 26.27
CA ASP A 179 17.08 -0.23 26.69
C ASP A 179 17.94 1.03 26.42
N THR A 180 19.27 0.86 26.38
CA THR A 180 20.19 1.96 26.09
C THR A 180 20.12 2.38 24.63
N ILE A 181 19.82 1.47 23.69
CA ILE A 181 19.68 1.79 22.25
C ILE A 181 18.57 2.83 22.05
N ARG A 182 17.43 2.67 22.75
CA ARG A 182 16.34 3.64 22.72
C ARG A 182 16.81 5.03 23.18
N LYS A 183 17.56 5.10 24.30
CA LYS A 183 18.09 6.37 24.83
C LYS A 183 19.11 7.02 23.91
N ILE A 184 19.98 6.21 23.28
CA ILE A 184 20.94 6.69 22.27
C ILE A 184 20.19 7.30 21.08
N ARG A 185 19.15 6.61 20.58
CA ARG A 185 18.31 7.13 19.50
C ARG A 185 17.63 8.44 19.87
N GLU A 186 16.98 8.51 21.03
CA GLU A 186 16.31 9.74 21.50
C GLU A 186 17.29 10.92 21.62
N ARG A 187 18.49 10.68 22.16
CA ARG A 187 19.55 11.70 22.24
C ARG A 187 20.02 12.16 20.86
N ALA A 188 20.25 11.21 19.95
CA ALA A 188 20.69 11.51 18.60
C ALA A 188 19.63 12.32 17.83
N LEU A 189 18.36 11.92 17.90
CA LEU A 189 17.25 12.65 17.29
C LEU A 189 17.13 14.08 17.84
N LYS A 190 17.32 14.26 19.16
CA LYS A 190 17.32 15.61 19.75
C LYS A 190 18.43 16.49 19.15
N LYS A 191 19.65 15.95 19.00
CA LYS A 191 20.77 16.67 18.36
C LYS A 191 20.49 17.01 16.91
N ILE A 192 19.98 16.04 16.15
CA ILE A 192 19.58 16.24 14.75
C ILE A 192 18.57 17.39 14.66
N ASN A 193 17.48 17.33 15.43
CA ASN A 193 16.45 18.37 15.42
C ASN A 193 16.98 19.75 15.79
N THR A 194 17.91 19.85 16.75
CA THR A 194 18.57 21.12 17.08
C THR A 194 19.31 21.68 15.87
N ILE A 195 20.10 20.86 15.18
CA ILE A 195 20.87 21.28 14.00
C ILE A 195 19.95 21.67 12.85
N ILE A 196 18.85 20.93 12.65
CA ILE A 196 17.85 21.23 11.63
C ILE A 196 17.22 22.60 11.89
N ASN A 197 16.83 22.87 13.14
CA ASN A 197 16.25 24.15 13.52
C ASN A 197 17.25 25.30 13.32
N GLU A 198 18.52 25.10 13.64
CA GLU A 198 19.58 26.10 13.39
C GLU A 198 19.72 26.40 11.89
N ILE A 199 19.65 25.39 11.03
CA ILE A 199 19.74 25.55 9.56
C ILE A 199 18.51 26.27 9.00
N ASN A 200 17.30 25.95 9.48
CA ASN A 200 16.07 26.55 8.99
C ASN A 200 15.85 28.00 9.49
N GLN A 201 16.60 28.44 10.50
CA GLN A 201 16.58 29.81 11.01
C GLN A 201 17.61 30.74 10.36
N GLN A 202 18.50 30.20 9.51
CA GLN A 202 19.48 30.95 8.72
C GLN A 202 18.91 31.32 7.35
#